data_AF-A0A3R9WQ08-F1
#
_entry.id   AF-A0A3R9WQ08-F1
#
_cell.length_a   1.000
_cell.length_b   1.000
_cell.length_c   1.000
_cell.angle_alpha   90.00
_cell.angle_beta   90.00
_cell.angle_gamma   90.00
#
_symmetry.space_group_name_H-M   'P 1'
#
loop_
_entity.id
_entity.type
_entity.pdbx_description
1 polymer ?
#
loop_
_entity_poly.entity_id
_entity_poly.type
_entity_poly.pdbx_seq_one_letter_code
_entity_poly.pdbx_strand_id
1 'polypeptide(L)'
;MVAQGVAPFGDDHAENKGAHGGEIAGQFMGFGGWLKRWRQAAGVTQAPVAKALGMGVRTYRNVEKGAVPPRFTKPQCEALADLLGLDKSERHALLLYNIGTTLDGDPQIDASPELRRALRLLIDRQMPSPAYLTDRNWNILAYNAAMAEWWPWVMDPRANLMRWALTNPEARTQYHDWEMHAAAYVRLLKFAQATHKDNTELVDLIAEVRQNSDVERIWRTEADLEADRDGHVFRMIIPALGWETVEVVSHVLYPASMPHCRFVVITWVEAESSDDETDALGGKRNAWAHAEPAAATPQPSAQAEADAARRRAARALTARLVVESAEEAAALAGHDGVPLPALSALAGPECRLTLSPENHSVVWAIQEVPGEWGITQLGAGAVVDRIHHPIVDPQARAELKLLLRASLPDSDRAAISRLQGHLPQVDLRAVLLREIFNDLQEGEDPPR
;
A
#
# COMPACT_ATOMS: atom_id res chain seq x y z
N MET A 1 -26.23 -82.92 32.62
CA MET A 1 -26.36 -82.51 34.03
C MET A 1 -25.91 -81.06 34.12
N VAL A 2 -26.81 -80.12 34.46
CA VAL A 2 -26.56 -78.72 34.94
C VAL A 2 -25.59 -77.85 34.09
N ALA A 3 -25.95 -76.79 33.34
CA ALA A 3 -26.87 -75.63 33.49
C ALA A 3 -26.32 -74.46 34.36
N GLN A 4 -26.62 -73.20 33.94
CA GLN A 4 -26.20 -71.88 34.52
C GLN A 4 -24.74 -71.48 34.17
N GLY A 5 -24.29 -70.22 33.97
CA GLY A 5 -24.83 -68.84 34.00
C GLY A 5 -23.60 -67.87 34.09
N VAL A 6 -23.59 -66.54 33.86
CA VAL A 6 -24.55 -65.47 33.45
C VAL A 6 -23.70 -64.33 32.78
N ALA A 7 -24.31 -63.40 32.01
CA ALA A 7 -23.71 -62.16 31.46
C ALA A 7 -24.55 -60.91 31.91
N PRO A 8 -24.22 -59.61 31.64
CA PRO A 8 -23.22 -59.01 30.73
C PRO A 8 -22.50 -57.71 31.27
N PHE A 9 -21.88 -56.92 30.35
CA PHE A 9 -21.25 -55.58 30.52
C PHE A 9 -19.96 -55.51 31.36
N GLY A 10 -18.92 -54.74 31.01
CA GLY A 10 -18.62 -53.98 29.78
C GLY A 10 -17.58 -52.88 30.06
N ASP A 11 -16.57 -52.71 29.19
CA ASP A 11 -16.04 -51.38 28.79
C ASP A 11 -14.96 -51.52 27.68
N ASP A 12 -15.02 -50.62 26.71
CA ASP A 12 -14.09 -50.54 25.57
C ASP A 12 -12.87 -49.66 25.91
N HIS A 13 -11.67 -50.25 25.83
CA HIS A 13 -10.44 -49.52 25.63
C HIS A 13 -9.65 -50.11 24.45
N ALA A 14 -10.10 -49.79 23.24
CA ALA A 14 -9.39 -50.13 22.01
C ALA A 14 -8.14 -49.25 21.85
N GLU A 15 -7.02 -49.89 21.53
CA GLU A 15 -5.67 -49.31 21.58
C GLU A 15 -5.41 -48.21 20.54
N ASN A 16 -4.69 -47.18 20.97
CA ASN A 16 -4.05 -46.22 20.10
C ASN A 16 -2.79 -46.83 19.46
N LYS A 17 -2.75 -46.95 18.13
CA LYS A 17 -1.49 -46.90 17.35
C LYS A 17 -1.68 -46.56 15.87
N GLY A 18 -1.26 -45.34 15.53
CA GLY A 18 -0.20 -45.15 14.54
C GLY A 18 -0.51 -45.27 13.04
N ALA A 19 -0.35 -44.14 12.36
CA ALA A 19 0.06 -44.01 10.95
C ALA A 19 -0.88 -44.56 9.87
N HIS A 20 -1.68 -43.67 9.28
CA HIS A 20 -1.76 -43.54 7.82
C HIS A 20 -1.27 -42.15 7.44
N GLY A 21 -0.15 -42.09 6.70
CA GLY A 21 0.36 -40.85 6.12
C GLY A 21 -0.19 -40.65 4.71
N GLY A 22 -0.32 -39.38 4.29
CA GLY A 22 -0.45 -39.05 2.86
C GLY A 22 -1.86 -38.80 2.31
N GLU A 23 -2.70 -38.00 2.97
CA GLU A 23 -3.94 -37.48 2.36
C GLU A 23 -3.94 -35.95 2.11
N ILE A 24 -3.35 -35.59 0.96
CA ILE A 24 -3.78 -34.54 0.02
C ILE A 24 -4.05 -33.12 0.61
N ALA A 25 -3.01 -32.28 0.59
CA ALA A 25 -3.11 -30.82 0.77
C ALA A 25 -4.01 -30.09 -0.26
N GLY A 26 -4.44 -30.77 -1.34
CA GLY A 26 -5.35 -30.23 -2.35
C GLY A 26 -6.83 -30.12 -1.94
N GLN A 27 -7.28 -30.76 -0.85
CA GLN A 27 -8.70 -30.77 -0.47
C GLN A 27 -9.21 -29.48 0.20
N PHE A 28 -8.34 -28.49 0.45
CA PHE A 28 -8.69 -27.23 1.13
C PHE A 28 -8.59 -25.98 0.23
N MET A 29 -8.33 -26.15 -1.07
CA MET A 29 -8.18 -25.04 -2.02
C MET A 29 -9.53 -24.39 -2.36
N GLY A 30 -9.66 -23.07 -2.17
CA GLY A 30 -10.76 -22.22 -2.64
C GLY A 30 -11.90 -21.98 -1.63
N PHE A 31 -12.88 -21.15 -2.03
CA PHE A 31 -13.96 -20.63 -1.17
C PHE A 31 -14.76 -21.71 -0.40
N GLY A 32 -14.95 -22.89 -1.01
CA GLY A 32 -15.55 -24.05 -0.33
C GLY A 32 -14.73 -24.55 0.88
N GLY A 33 -13.41 -24.48 0.80
CA GLY A 33 -12.49 -24.75 1.90
C GLY A 33 -12.57 -23.71 3.01
N TRP A 34 -12.78 -22.43 2.68
CA TRP A 34 -13.01 -21.36 3.66
C TRP A 34 -14.33 -21.55 4.39
N LEU A 35 -15.44 -21.79 3.67
CA LEU A 35 -16.74 -22.12 4.27
C LEU A 35 -16.64 -23.31 5.23
N LYS A 36 -15.89 -24.36 4.84
CA LYS A 36 -15.63 -25.53 5.69
C LYS A 36 -14.81 -25.16 6.94
N ARG A 37 -13.76 -24.35 6.82
CA ARG A 37 -12.90 -23.89 7.93
C ARG A 37 -13.66 -22.98 8.90
N TRP A 38 -14.32 -21.93 8.40
CA TRP A 38 -15.14 -21.02 9.21
C TRP A 38 -16.23 -21.78 9.96
N ARG A 39 -16.91 -22.71 9.28
CA ARG A 39 -17.90 -23.58 9.93
C ARG A 39 -17.28 -24.47 11.01
N GLN A 40 -16.08 -25.02 10.80
CA GLN A 40 -15.38 -25.81 11.81
C GLN A 40 -14.95 -24.96 13.02
N ALA A 41 -14.43 -23.76 12.79
CA ALA A 41 -14.05 -22.81 13.84
C ALA A 41 -15.26 -22.36 14.68
N ALA A 42 -16.39 -22.09 14.03
CA ALA A 42 -17.65 -21.74 14.69
C ALA A 42 -18.37 -22.94 15.35
N GLY A 43 -17.87 -24.17 15.22
CA GLY A 43 -18.51 -25.38 15.76
C GLY A 43 -19.84 -25.77 15.09
N VAL A 44 -20.15 -25.20 13.91
CA VAL A 44 -21.46 -25.34 13.25
C VAL A 44 -21.49 -26.60 12.35
N THR A 45 -22.67 -27.21 12.18
CA THR A 45 -22.84 -28.37 11.26
C THR A 45 -23.21 -27.92 9.85
N GLN A 46 -23.12 -28.80 8.84
CA GLN A 46 -23.42 -28.44 7.44
C GLN A 46 -24.87 -27.94 7.21
N ALA A 47 -25.82 -28.33 8.07
CA ALA A 47 -27.24 -28.05 7.87
C ALA A 47 -27.66 -26.58 8.16
N PRO A 48 -27.27 -25.95 9.29
CA PRO A 48 -27.48 -24.52 9.51
C PRO A 48 -26.90 -23.64 8.40
N VAL A 49 -25.69 -23.94 7.91
CA VAL A 49 -25.04 -23.14 6.86
C VAL A 49 -25.75 -23.28 5.52
N ALA A 50 -26.13 -24.51 5.14
CA ALA A 50 -26.94 -24.74 3.94
C ALA A 50 -28.29 -23.98 4.00
N LYS A 51 -28.92 -23.94 5.19
CA LYS A 51 -30.15 -23.17 5.42
C LYS A 51 -29.94 -21.66 5.29
N ALA A 52 -28.87 -21.10 5.87
CA ALA A 52 -28.53 -19.67 5.74
C ALA A 52 -28.29 -19.28 4.27
N LEU A 53 -27.70 -20.18 3.49
CA LEU A 53 -27.45 -20.01 2.07
C LEU A 53 -28.62 -20.43 1.15
N GLY A 54 -29.78 -20.78 1.70
CA GLY A 54 -30.97 -21.15 0.92
C GLY A 54 -30.79 -22.38 0.02
N MET A 55 -29.84 -23.27 0.33
CA MET A 55 -29.49 -24.43 -0.50
C MET A 55 -29.62 -25.76 0.25
N GLY A 56 -29.73 -26.86 -0.50
CA GLY A 56 -29.77 -28.20 0.09
C GLY A 56 -28.43 -28.59 0.74
N VAL A 57 -28.47 -29.35 1.85
CA VAL A 57 -27.26 -29.81 2.58
C VAL A 57 -26.30 -30.60 1.66
N ARG A 58 -26.84 -31.35 0.69
CA ARG A 58 -26.04 -32.05 -0.34
C ARG A 58 -25.31 -31.08 -1.27
N THR A 59 -25.96 -29.97 -1.65
CA THR A 59 -25.35 -28.91 -2.47
C THR A 59 -24.25 -28.20 -1.69
N TYR A 60 -24.51 -27.80 -0.44
CA TYR A 60 -23.50 -27.19 0.42
C TYR A 60 -22.31 -28.13 0.69
N ARG A 61 -22.54 -29.43 0.88
CA ARG A 61 -21.46 -30.43 0.98
C ARG A 61 -20.59 -30.50 -0.28
N ASN A 62 -21.18 -30.34 -1.46
CA ASN A 62 -20.41 -30.29 -2.70
C ASN A 62 -19.61 -28.98 -2.80
N VAL A 63 -20.16 -27.86 -2.31
CA VAL A 63 -19.43 -26.59 -2.19
C VAL A 63 -18.22 -26.74 -1.26
N GLU A 64 -18.36 -27.34 -0.08
CA GLU A 64 -17.22 -27.66 0.81
C GLU A 64 -16.18 -28.62 0.19
N LYS A 65 -16.54 -29.34 -0.87
CA LYS A 65 -15.64 -30.21 -1.66
C LYS A 65 -15.03 -29.51 -2.88
N GLY A 66 -15.28 -28.22 -3.07
CA GLY A 66 -14.71 -27.41 -4.14
C GLY A 66 -15.66 -27.10 -5.31
N ALA A 67 -16.95 -27.42 -5.23
CA ALA A 67 -17.92 -26.94 -6.22
C ALA A 67 -18.17 -25.43 -6.06
N VAL A 68 -18.35 -24.73 -7.17
CA VAL A 68 -18.66 -23.29 -7.18
C VAL A 68 -20.13 -23.08 -6.76
N PRO A 69 -20.41 -22.38 -5.64
CA PRO A 69 -21.77 -22.03 -5.26
C PRO A 69 -22.37 -20.96 -6.18
N PRO A 70 -23.71 -20.87 -6.29
CA PRO A 70 -24.37 -19.69 -6.84
C PRO A 70 -24.12 -18.48 -5.93
N ARG A 71 -24.29 -17.28 -6.49
CA ARG A 71 -24.19 -16.01 -5.76
C ARG A 71 -25.10 -15.97 -4.55
N PHE A 72 -24.63 -15.29 -3.51
CA PHE A 72 -25.39 -15.04 -2.30
C PHE A 72 -26.00 -13.65 -2.38
N THR A 73 -27.27 -13.53 -2.03
CA THR A 73 -27.90 -12.22 -1.82
C THR A 73 -27.31 -11.56 -0.57
N LYS A 74 -27.39 -10.23 -0.45
CA LYS A 74 -26.92 -9.51 0.74
C LYS A 74 -27.44 -10.12 2.07
N PRO A 75 -28.74 -10.48 2.22
CA PRO A 75 -29.23 -11.17 3.42
C PRO A 75 -28.60 -12.55 3.68
N GLN A 76 -28.20 -13.28 2.64
CA GLN A 76 -27.50 -14.57 2.79
C GLN A 76 -26.04 -14.36 3.22
N CYS A 77 -25.36 -13.31 2.74
CA CYS A 77 -24.04 -12.93 3.25
C CYS A 77 -24.08 -12.50 4.72
N GLU A 78 -25.07 -11.68 5.10
CA GLU A 78 -25.28 -11.24 6.49
C GLU A 78 -25.59 -12.43 7.40
N ALA A 79 -26.58 -13.26 7.04
CA ALA A 79 -26.95 -14.46 7.79
C ALA A 79 -25.81 -15.48 7.90
N LEU A 80 -24.96 -15.61 6.88
CA LEU A 80 -23.77 -16.47 6.92
C LEU A 80 -22.71 -15.90 7.86
N ALA A 81 -22.43 -14.60 7.76
CA ALA A 81 -21.41 -13.94 8.56
C ALA A 81 -21.74 -13.97 10.06
N ASP A 82 -23.02 -13.81 10.41
CA ASP A 82 -23.49 -13.84 11.79
C ASP A 82 -23.59 -15.28 12.33
N LEU A 83 -23.99 -16.25 11.50
CA LEU A 83 -24.00 -17.68 11.87
C LEU A 83 -22.59 -18.24 12.13
N LEU A 84 -21.59 -17.76 11.39
CA LEU A 84 -20.20 -18.23 11.49
C LEU A 84 -19.32 -17.35 12.39
N GLY A 85 -19.86 -16.25 12.94
CA GLY A 85 -19.09 -15.34 13.79
C GLY A 85 -17.93 -14.64 13.07
N LEU A 86 -18.06 -14.42 11.75
CA LEU A 86 -16.96 -13.96 10.90
C LEU A 86 -16.41 -12.60 11.34
N ASP A 87 -15.09 -12.46 11.35
CA ASP A 87 -14.41 -11.19 11.64
C ASP A 87 -14.47 -10.20 10.46
N LYS A 88 -13.84 -9.02 10.59
CA LYS A 88 -13.84 -7.98 9.55
C LYS A 88 -13.22 -8.46 8.23
N SER A 89 -12.12 -9.21 8.30
CA SER A 89 -11.37 -9.71 7.14
C SER A 89 -12.12 -10.86 6.46
N GLU A 90 -12.71 -11.77 7.24
CA GLU A 90 -13.53 -12.87 6.75
C GLU A 90 -14.84 -12.37 6.11
N ARG A 91 -15.48 -11.36 6.70
CA ARG A 91 -16.61 -10.64 6.08
C ARG A 91 -16.20 -9.96 4.78
N HIS A 92 -15.01 -9.36 4.71
CA HIS A 92 -14.51 -8.77 3.47
C HIS A 92 -14.28 -9.84 2.38
N ALA A 93 -13.65 -10.97 2.73
CA ALA A 93 -13.44 -12.09 1.82
C ALA A 93 -14.76 -12.69 1.29
N LEU A 94 -15.79 -12.79 2.12
CA LEU A 94 -17.14 -13.21 1.73
C LEU A 94 -17.78 -12.24 0.71
N LEU A 95 -17.62 -10.93 0.92
CA LEU A 95 -18.15 -9.90 0.00
C LEU A 95 -17.38 -9.86 -1.32
N LEU A 96 -16.05 -9.90 -1.28
CA LEU A 96 -15.19 -9.92 -2.47
C LEU A 96 -15.47 -11.14 -3.36
N TYR A 97 -15.64 -12.32 -2.77
CA TYR A 97 -16.02 -13.52 -3.51
C TYR A 97 -17.38 -13.37 -4.22
N ASN A 98 -18.35 -12.76 -3.54
CA ASN A 98 -19.69 -12.58 -4.08
C ASN A 98 -19.75 -11.54 -5.22
N ILE A 99 -18.86 -10.55 -5.21
CA ILE A 99 -18.73 -9.54 -6.27
C ILE A 99 -17.90 -10.09 -7.45
N GLY A 100 -16.75 -10.71 -7.17
CA GLY A 100 -15.71 -11.07 -8.14
C GLY A 100 -16.01 -12.27 -9.07
N THR A 101 -17.23 -12.80 -9.06
CA THR A 101 -17.65 -13.99 -9.85
C THR A 101 -18.47 -13.65 -11.11
N THR A 102 -18.46 -12.41 -11.62
CA THR A 102 -19.27 -12.03 -12.81
C THR A 102 -18.51 -11.61 -14.05
N LEU A 103 -17.22 -11.31 -13.96
CA LEU A 103 -16.48 -10.70 -15.07
C LEU A 103 -15.31 -11.60 -15.46
N ASP A 104 -15.68 -12.78 -15.97
CA ASP A 104 -14.79 -13.63 -16.77
C ASP A 104 -14.49 -12.92 -18.10
N GLY A 105 -13.62 -11.92 -17.99
CA GLY A 105 -13.18 -11.04 -19.04
C GLY A 105 -11.72 -10.66 -18.79
N ASP A 106 -10.93 -10.59 -19.86
CA ASP A 106 -9.60 -10.02 -19.81
C ASP A 106 -9.75 -8.49 -19.64
N PRO A 107 -9.17 -7.86 -18.59
CA PRO A 107 -9.29 -6.42 -18.38
C PRO A 107 -8.74 -5.56 -19.53
N GLN A 108 -7.84 -6.10 -20.37
CA GLN A 108 -7.39 -5.41 -21.58
C GLN A 108 -8.45 -5.41 -22.70
N ILE A 109 -9.34 -6.40 -22.73
CA ILE A 109 -10.30 -6.64 -23.81
C ILE A 109 -11.64 -5.92 -23.57
N ASP A 110 -12.14 -5.90 -22.33
CA ASP A 110 -13.49 -5.41 -22.02
C ASP A 110 -13.60 -3.90 -21.74
N ALA A 111 -12.49 -3.18 -21.58
CA ALA A 111 -12.49 -1.75 -21.27
C ALA A 111 -12.66 -0.87 -22.53
N SER A 112 -13.74 -0.09 -22.59
CA SER A 112 -13.97 0.85 -23.69
C SER A 112 -12.82 1.87 -23.83
N PRO A 113 -12.52 2.36 -25.05
CA PRO A 113 -11.49 3.38 -25.24
C PRO A 113 -11.72 4.65 -24.40
N GLU A 114 -12.98 5.01 -24.17
CA GLU A 114 -13.40 6.15 -23.35
C GLU A 114 -13.04 5.92 -21.87
N LEU A 115 -13.33 4.73 -21.34
CA LEU A 115 -13.00 4.34 -19.97
C LEU A 115 -11.48 4.30 -19.76
N ARG A 116 -10.72 3.75 -20.72
CA ARG A 116 -9.25 3.73 -20.67
C ARG A 116 -8.65 5.15 -20.68
N ARG A 117 -9.20 6.08 -21.46
CA ARG A 117 -8.79 7.51 -21.43
C ARG A 117 -9.14 8.18 -20.10
N ALA A 118 -10.32 7.92 -19.54
CA ALA A 118 -10.74 8.49 -18.25
C ALA A 118 -9.86 7.98 -17.08
N LEU A 119 -9.53 6.69 -17.06
CA LEU A 119 -8.63 6.11 -16.05
C LEU A 119 -7.19 6.57 -16.23
N ARG A 120 -6.71 6.74 -17.48
CA ARG A 120 -5.39 7.33 -17.73
C ARG A 120 -5.31 8.75 -17.17
N LEU A 121 -6.31 9.59 -17.41
CA LEU A 121 -6.41 10.92 -16.82
C LEU A 121 -6.40 10.87 -15.28
N LEU A 122 -7.10 9.93 -14.65
CA LEU A 122 -7.09 9.76 -13.19
C LEU A 122 -5.69 9.43 -12.65
N ILE A 123 -4.98 8.51 -13.31
CA ILE A 123 -3.60 8.10 -12.96
C ILE A 123 -2.62 9.27 -13.09
N ASP A 124 -2.68 10.00 -14.22
CA ASP A 124 -1.83 11.17 -14.46
C ASP A 124 -2.14 12.34 -13.51
N ARG A 125 -3.36 12.43 -12.96
CA ARG A 125 -3.77 13.45 -11.99
C ARG A 125 -3.32 13.18 -10.54
N GLN A 126 -2.65 12.07 -10.26
CA GLN A 126 -2.07 11.82 -8.93
C GLN A 126 -0.72 12.51 -8.70
N MET A 127 -0.10 13.06 -9.74
CA MET A 127 1.19 13.76 -9.64
C MET A 127 1.18 14.82 -8.51
N PRO A 128 2.22 14.87 -7.65
CA PRO A 128 3.51 14.16 -7.75
C PRO A 128 3.50 12.71 -7.22
N SER A 129 2.39 12.21 -6.69
CA SER A 129 2.33 10.85 -6.12
C SER A 129 2.47 9.79 -7.21
N PRO A 130 3.41 8.84 -7.09
CA PRO A 130 3.49 7.67 -7.99
C PRO A 130 2.17 6.89 -7.98
N ALA A 131 1.65 6.62 -9.18
CA ALA A 131 0.40 5.89 -9.34
C ALA A 131 0.44 4.96 -10.55
N TYR A 132 -0.20 3.80 -10.41
CA TYR A 132 -0.26 2.77 -11.44
C TYR A 132 -1.56 1.96 -11.38
N LEU A 133 -1.82 1.21 -12.44
CA LEU A 133 -2.95 0.31 -12.59
C LEU A 133 -2.43 -1.08 -12.92
N THR A 134 -2.89 -2.11 -12.21
CA THR A 134 -2.61 -3.51 -12.55
C THR A 134 -3.87 -4.30 -12.85
N ASP A 135 -3.70 -5.45 -13.51
CA ASP A 135 -4.73 -6.48 -13.66
C ASP A 135 -4.79 -7.42 -12.43
N ARG A 136 -5.58 -8.50 -12.57
CA ARG A 136 -5.74 -9.53 -11.53
C ARG A 136 -4.45 -10.32 -11.28
N ASN A 137 -3.57 -10.39 -12.28
CA ASN A 137 -2.27 -11.08 -12.30
C ASN A 137 -1.10 -10.18 -11.89
N TRP A 138 -1.36 -8.92 -11.50
CA TRP A 138 -0.39 -7.88 -11.13
C TRP A 138 0.54 -7.39 -12.27
N ASN A 139 0.16 -7.61 -13.54
CA ASN A 139 0.83 -6.96 -14.67
C ASN A 139 0.50 -5.47 -14.69
N ILE A 140 1.46 -4.62 -15.05
CA ILE A 140 1.25 -3.17 -15.17
C ILE A 140 0.47 -2.87 -16.46
N LEU A 141 -0.69 -2.23 -16.31
CA LEU A 141 -1.54 -1.78 -17.43
C LEU A 141 -1.33 -0.30 -17.76
N ALA A 142 -1.02 0.53 -16.76
CA ALA A 142 -0.73 1.95 -16.91
C ALA A 142 0.00 2.49 -15.67
N TYR A 143 0.76 3.58 -15.83
CA TYR A 143 1.51 4.26 -14.78
C TYR A 143 1.72 5.74 -15.12
N ASN A 144 1.82 6.62 -14.11
CA ASN A 144 2.12 8.04 -14.29
C ASN A 144 3.64 8.32 -14.34
N ALA A 145 4.02 9.57 -14.62
CA ALA A 145 5.42 9.96 -14.78
C ALA A 145 6.25 9.74 -13.50
N ALA A 146 5.72 10.10 -12.32
CA ALA A 146 6.40 9.89 -11.04
C ALA A 146 6.68 8.40 -10.77
N MET A 147 5.76 7.50 -11.13
CA MET A 147 6.00 6.06 -11.03
C MET A 147 7.15 5.59 -11.94
N ALA A 148 7.23 6.09 -13.17
CA ALA A 148 8.33 5.76 -14.08
C ALA A 148 9.68 6.34 -13.65
N GLU A 149 9.67 7.49 -12.98
CA GLU A 149 10.85 8.16 -12.44
C GLU A 149 11.39 7.47 -11.19
N TRP A 150 10.51 7.10 -10.25
CA TRP A 150 10.89 6.51 -8.96
C TRP A 150 11.11 4.99 -9.05
N TRP A 151 10.42 4.33 -9.97
CA TRP A 151 10.43 2.88 -10.18
C TRP A 151 10.51 2.52 -11.68
N PRO A 152 11.68 2.69 -12.33
CA PRO A 152 11.81 2.56 -13.78
C PRO A 152 11.39 1.21 -14.37
N TRP A 153 11.38 0.14 -13.56
CA TRP A 153 10.93 -1.19 -13.95
C TRP A 153 9.49 -1.23 -14.51
N VAL A 154 8.62 -0.26 -14.16
CA VAL A 154 7.24 -0.21 -14.71
C VAL A 154 7.20 0.04 -16.21
N MET A 155 8.31 0.50 -16.80
CA MET A 155 8.45 0.74 -18.24
C MET A 155 8.78 -0.53 -19.05
N ASP A 156 9.07 -1.67 -18.39
CA ASP A 156 9.26 -2.94 -19.10
C ASP A 156 7.93 -3.40 -19.75
N PRO A 157 7.91 -3.81 -21.04
CA PRO A 157 6.71 -4.33 -21.70
C PRO A 157 6.04 -5.54 -21.01
N ARG A 158 6.73 -6.22 -20.09
CA ARG A 158 6.24 -7.32 -19.26
C ARG A 158 6.34 -7.01 -17.75
N ALA A 159 6.35 -5.72 -17.39
CA ALA A 159 6.36 -5.26 -16.01
C ALA A 159 5.24 -5.90 -15.19
N ASN A 160 5.62 -6.54 -14.07
CA ASN A 160 4.70 -7.20 -13.15
C ASN A 160 5.18 -6.96 -11.71
N LEU A 161 4.28 -6.47 -10.85
CA LEU A 161 4.62 -6.08 -9.48
C LEU A 161 5.14 -7.25 -8.65
N MET A 162 4.57 -8.45 -8.83
CA MET A 162 4.96 -9.63 -8.05
C MET A 162 6.35 -10.14 -8.46
N ARG A 163 6.67 -10.12 -9.76
CA ARG A 163 8.04 -10.39 -10.23
C ARG A 163 9.03 -9.41 -9.62
N TRP A 164 8.77 -8.11 -9.76
CA TRP A 164 9.66 -7.09 -9.23
C TRP A 164 9.85 -7.25 -7.71
N ALA A 165 8.76 -7.25 -6.94
CA ALA A 165 8.84 -7.27 -5.48
C ALA A 165 9.48 -8.53 -4.88
N LEU A 166 9.30 -9.71 -5.52
CA LEU A 166 9.76 -10.99 -4.98
C LEU A 166 11.13 -11.43 -5.51
N THR A 167 11.51 -11.08 -6.75
CA THR A 167 12.73 -11.63 -7.38
C THR A 167 13.71 -10.60 -7.90
N ASN A 168 13.35 -9.32 -8.06
CA ASN A 168 14.28 -8.31 -8.56
C ASN A 168 15.23 -7.80 -7.44
N PRO A 169 16.56 -7.75 -7.67
CA PRO A 169 17.51 -7.17 -6.71
C PRO A 169 17.21 -5.71 -6.30
N GLU A 170 16.57 -4.91 -7.16
CA GLU A 170 16.14 -3.55 -6.84
C GLU A 170 15.10 -3.53 -5.70
N ALA A 171 14.11 -4.44 -5.73
CA ALA A 171 13.14 -4.54 -4.65
C ALA A 171 13.79 -4.98 -3.32
N ARG A 172 14.86 -5.78 -3.39
CA ARG A 172 15.65 -6.21 -2.21
C ARG A 172 16.40 -5.06 -1.55
N THR A 173 16.81 -4.03 -2.30
CA THR A 173 17.48 -2.84 -1.74
C THR A 173 16.50 -1.75 -1.35
N GLN A 174 15.35 -1.64 -2.03
CA GLN A 174 14.35 -0.62 -1.76
C GLN A 174 13.34 -0.98 -0.67
N TYR A 175 13.03 -2.25 -0.42
CA TYR A 175 12.22 -2.63 0.75
C TYR A 175 13.10 -2.78 1.99
N HIS A 176 12.93 -1.91 2.99
CA HIS A 176 13.72 -1.95 4.23
C HIS A 176 13.61 -3.31 4.93
N ASP A 177 12.39 -3.84 5.04
CA ASP A 177 12.10 -5.13 5.69
C ASP A 177 11.61 -6.17 4.66
N TRP A 178 12.41 -6.42 3.60
CA TRP A 178 12.00 -7.21 2.42
C TRP A 178 11.30 -8.54 2.73
N GLU A 179 11.71 -9.31 3.75
CA GLU A 179 11.05 -10.58 4.09
C GLU A 179 9.58 -10.39 4.49
N MET A 180 9.27 -9.32 5.19
CA MET A 180 7.91 -8.96 5.63
C MET A 180 7.04 -8.55 4.43
N HIS A 181 7.64 -7.84 3.48
CA HIS A 181 7.02 -7.52 2.19
C HIS A 181 6.72 -8.77 1.38
N ALA A 182 7.71 -9.64 1.23
CA ALA A 182 7.59 -10.89 0.50
C ALA A 182 6.54 -11.82 1.14
N ALA A 183 6.45 -11.87 2.47
CA ALA A 183 5.39 -12.60 3.18
C ALA A 183 3.98 -12.13 2.76
N ALA A 184 3.69 -10.83 2.83
CA ALA A 184 2.39 -10.29 2.41
C ALA A 184 2.09 -10.52 0.92
N TYR A 185 3.08 -10.36 0.03
CA TYR A 185 2.91 -10.67 -1.40
C TYR A 185 2.67 -12.17 -1.65
N VAL A 186 3.29 -13.06 -0.87
CA VAL A 186 3.01 -14.51 -0.89
C VAL A 186 1.59 -14.79 -0.41
N ARG A 187 1.08 -14.13 0.64
CA ARG A 187 -0.30 -14.29 1.11
C ARG A 187 -1.33 -13.82 0.07
N LEU A 188 -1.07 -12.71 -0.63
CA LEU A 188 -1.86 -12.25 -1.79
C LEU A 188 -1.87 -13.27 -2.94
N LEU A 189 -0.70 -13.80 -3.33
CA LEU A 189 -0.58 -14.79 -4.40
C LEU A 189 -1.33 -16.08 -4.06
N LYS A 190 -1.23 -16.55 -2.81
CA LYS A 190 -2.00 -17.72 -2.32
C LYS A 190 -3.49 -17.46 -2.31
N PHE A 191 -3.94 -16.27 -1.90
CA PHE A 191 -5.35 -15.89 -1.95
C PHE A 191 -5.87 -15.93 -3.39
N ALA A 192 -5.16 -15.29 -4.33
CA ALA A 192 -5.52 -15.28 -5.75
C ALA A 192 -5.52 -16.69 -6.38
N GLN A 193 -4.54 -17.54 -6.03
CA GLN A 193 -4.50 -18.93 -6.50
C GLN A 193 -5.70 -19.74 -5.99
N ALA A 194 -6.19 -19.44 -4.78
CA ALA A 194 -7.37 -20.09 -4.22
C ALA A 194 -8.69 -19.63 -4.88
N THR A 195 -8.80 -18.35 -5.27
CA THR A 195 -9.99 -17.80 -5.96
C THR A 195 -10.03 -18.06 -7.46
N HIS A 196 -8.87 -18.11 -8.15
CA HIS A 196 -8.78 -18.18 -9.62
C HIS A 196 -7.99 -19.41 -10.08
N LYS A 197 -8.47 -20.61 -9.73
CA LYS A 197 -7.75 -21.89 -9.96
C LYS A 197 -7.41 -22.19 -11.43
N ASP A 198 -8.23 -21.73 -12.36
CA ASP A 198 -8.07 -21.99 -13.79
C ASP A 198 -7.26 -20.90 -14.52
N ASN A 199 -6.72 -19.92 -13.79
CA ASN A 199 -5.86 -18.86 -14.33
C ASN A 199 -4.42 -19.39 -14.51
N THR A 200 -4.12 -19.90 -15.71
CA THR A 200 -2.80 -20.46 -16.05
C THR A 200 -1.66 -19.46 -15.89
N GLU A 201 -1.88 -18.19 -16.27
CA GLU A 201 -0.87 -17.14 -16.14
C GLU A 201 -0.50 -16.88 -14.67
N LEU A 202 -1.47 -16.98 -13.75
CA LEU A 202 -1.21 -16.85 -12.31
C LEU A 202 -0.43 -18.07 -11.78
N VAL A 203 -0.73 -19.27 -12.29
CA VAL A 203 0.02 -20.49 -11.96
C VAL A 203 1.47 -20.38 -12.44
N ASP A 204 1.69 -19.89 -13.66
CA ASP A 204 3.02 -19.68 -14.24
C ASP A 204 3.81 -18.63 -13.47
N LEU A 205 3.19 -17.48 -13.15
CA LEU A 205 3.79 -16.43 -12.29
C LEU A 205 4.20 -16.97 -10.91
N ILE A 206 3.35 -17.77 -10.27
CA ILE A 206 3.65 -18.39 -8.97
C ILE A 206 4.79 -19.40 -9.10
N ALA A 207 4.82 -20.19 -10.18
CA ALA A 207 5.90 -21.15 -10.45
C ALA A 207 7.24 -20.43 -10.72
N GLU A 208 7.21 -19.28 -11.38
CA GLU A 208 8.36 -18.42 -11.67
C GLU A 208 8.96 -17.82 -10.39
N VAL A 209 8.18 -17.09 -9.58
CA VAL A 209 8.71 -16.40 -8.40
C VAL A 209 9.23 -17.38 -7.33
N ARG A 210 8.65 -18.59 -7.26
CA ARG A 210 9.10 -19.66 -6.35
C ARG A 210 10.39 -20.37 -6.78
N GLN A 211 10.98 -20.01 -7.92
CA GLN A 211 12.35 -20.45 -8.25
C GLN A 211 13.39 -19.76 -7.37
N ASN A 212 13.08 -18.59 -6.80
CA ASN A 212 13.91 -17.94 -5.79
C ASN A 212 13.80 -18.69 -4.45
N SER A 213 14.95 -19.08 -3.88
CA SER A 213 15.02 -19.88 -2.65
C SER A 213 14.39 -19.22 -1.42
N ASP A 214 14.47 -17.90 -1.31
CA ASP A 214 13.91 -17.17 -0.16
C ASP A 214 12.39 -17.07 -0.29
N VAL A 215 11.91 -16.85 -1.52
CA VAL A 215 10.46 -16.85 -1.82
C VAL A 215 9.86 -18.23 -1.57
N GLU A 216 10.53 -19.32 -1.96
CA GLU A 216 10.09 -20.69 -1.66
C GLU A 216 10.14 -21.01 -0.16
N ARG A 217 11.14 -20.48 0.58
CA ARG A 217 11.18 -20.58 2.05
C ARG A 217 9.95 -19.93 2.66
N ILE A 218 9.69 -18.65 2.33
CA ILE A 218 8.54 -17.88 2.81
C ILE A 218 7.23 -18.58 2.40
N TRP A 219 7.14 -19.10 1.17
CA TRP A 219 5.98 -19.85 0.69
C TRP A 219 5.68 -21.11 1.52
N ARG A 220 6.69 -21.74 2.12
CA ARG A 220 6.50 -22.90 3.00
C ARG A 220 6.13 -22.53 4.44
N THR A 221 6.54 -21.36 4.93
CA THR A 221 6.30 -20.93 6.31
C THR A 221 5.01 -20.13 6.48
N GLU A 222 4.65 -19.29 5.51
CA GLU A 222 3.42 -18.49 5.55
C GLU A 222 2.18 -19.39 5.34
N ALA A 223 1.37 -19.60 6.38
CA ALA A 223 0.12 -20.38 6.27
C ALA A 223 -1.10 -19.52 5.91
N ASP A 224 -0.99 -18.20 6.05
CA ASP A 224 -2.11 -17.26 6.00
C ASP A 224 -2.43 -16.76 4.59
N LEU A 225 -3.54 -16.04 4.46
CA LEU A 225 -4.07 -15.48 3.23
C LEU A 225 -4.46 -14.01 3.46
N GLU A 226 -4.22 -13.16 2.48
CA GLU A 226 -4.45 -11.71 2.54
C GLU A 226 -5.21 -11.32 1.26
N ALA A 227 -6.31 -10.55 1.38
CA ALA A 227 -7.23 -10.30 0.27
C ALA A 227 -6.93 -8.98 -0.47
N ASP A 228 -6.47 -7.98 0.25
CA ASP A 228 -6.11 -6.65 -0.23
C ASP A 228 -5.00 -6.04 0.63
N ARG A 229 -4.44 -4.91 0.21
CA ARG A 229 -3.38 -4.16 0.91
C ARG A 229 -3.69 -2.67 0.99
N ASP A 230 -4.96 -2.31 1.14
CA ASP A 230 -5.37 -0.90 1.17
C ASP A 230 -4.94 -0.20 2.48
N GLY A 231 -4.50 1.05 2.37
CA GLY A 231 -3.98 1.83 3.50
C GLY A 231 -2.67 1.29 4.12
N HIS A 232 -1.93 0.42 3.42
CA HIS A 232 -0.74 -0.23 3.99
C HIS A 232 0.43 0.72 4.17
N VAL A 233 0.83 0.96 5.43
CA VAL A 233 2.03 1.74 5.80
C VAL A 233 3.25 0.81 5.89
N PHE A 234 4.35 1.18 5.23
CA PHE A 234 5.59 0.41 5.24
C PHE A 234 6.82 1.26 4.89
N ARG A 235 8.01 0.75 5.19
CA ARG A 235 9.28 1.46 4.97
C ARG A 235 9.92 1.11 3.64
N MET A 236 10.29 2.13 2.87
CA MET A 236 11.07 2.01 1.63
C MET A 236 12.27 2.94 1.62
N ILE A 237 13.35 2.50 0.97
CA ILE A 237 14.47 3.31 0.53
C ILE A 237 14.19 3.69 -0.92
N ILE A 238 13.88 4.97 -1.18
CA ILE A 238 13.48 5.44 -2.52
C ILE A 238 14.61 6.29 -3.11
N PRO A 239 15.18 5.94 -4.29
CA PRO A 239 16.29 6.69 -4.90
C PRO A 239 15.95 8.16 -5.18
N ALA A 240 14.71 8.43 -5.61
CA ALA A 240 14.21 9.78 -5.86
C ALA A 240 14.05 10.63 -4.59
N LEU A 241 13.91 10.00 -3.41
CA LEU A 241 13.87 10.65 -2.10
C LEU A 241 15.22 10.54 -1.37
N GLY A 242 16.33 10.58 -2.12
CA GLY A 242 17.67 10.67 -1.56
C GLY A 242 18.21 9.39 -0.90
N TRP A 243 17.58 8.23 -1.13
CA TRP A 243 17.90 6.96 -0.46
C TRP A 243 17.68 6.97 1.06
N GLU A 244 16.88 7.91 1.57
CA GLU A 244 16.41 7.84 2.96
C GLU A 244 15.33 6.75 3.10
N THR A 245 15.24 6.16 4.30
CA THR A 245 14.12 5.28 4.63
C THR A 245 12.90 6.13 4.95
N VAL A 246 11.91 6.10 4.06
CA VAL A 246 10.63 6.80 4.20
C VAL A 246 9.51 5.83 4.51
N GLU A 247 8.52 6.26 5.29
CA GLU A 247 7.27 5.51 5.44
C GLU A 247 6.32 5.90 4.30
N VAL A 248 5.99 4.92 3.46
CA VAL A 248 5.02 5.03 2.37
C VAL A 248 3.71 4.37 2.75
N VAL A 249 2.61 4.92 2.24
CA VAL A 249 1.26 4.38 2.34
C VAL A 249 0.79 4.01 0.94
N SER A 250 0.46 2.74 0.74
CA SER A 250 -0.16 2.24 -0.49
C SER A 250 -1.67 2.25 -0.35
N HIS A 251 -2.34 3.02 -1.21
CA HIS A 251 -3.81 3.05 -1.34
C HIS A 251 -4.20 2.16 -2.51
N VAL A 252 -5.08 1.18 -2.30
CA VAL A 252 -5.45 0.15 -3.29
C VAL A 252 -6.95 0.22 -3.57
N LEU A 253 -7.31 0.82 -4.71
CA LEU A 253 -8.69 1.03 -5.14
C LEU A 253 -9.06 0.09 -6.28
N TYR A 254 -10.30 -0.39 -6.28
CA TYR A 254 -10.85 -1.24 -7.34
C TYR A 254 -11.82 -0.42 -8.21
N PRO A 255 -11.50 -0.14 -9.49
CA PRO A 255 -12.42 0.58 -10.38
C PRO A 255 -13.72 -0.21 -10.58
N ALA A 256 -14.88 0.41 -10.32
CA ALA A 256 -16.18 -0.30 -10.41
C ALA A 256 -16.44 -0.93 -11.79
N SER A 257 -15.94 -0.31 -12.87
CA SER A 257 -16.05 -0.81 -14.25
C SER A 257 -14.97 -1.84 -14.62
N MET A 258 -13.96 -2.06 -13.77
CA MET A 258 -12.88 -3.04 -13.96
C MET A 258 -12.48 -3.64 -12.60
N PRO A 259 -13.35 -4.39 -11.91
CA PRO A 259 -13.12 -4.84 -10.54
C PRO A 259 -12.03 -5.92 -10.41
N HIS A 260 -11.51 -6.41 -11.53
CA HIS A 260 -10.32 -7.26 -11.59
C HIS A 260 -9.02 -6.46 -11.68
N CYS A 261 -9.08 -5.14 -11.84
CA CYS A 261 -7.94 -4.25 -11.80
C CYS A 261 -7.77 -3.59 -10.44
N ARG A 262 -6.52 -3.23 -10.12
CA ARG A 262 -6.14 -2.47 -8.92
C ARG A 262 -5.51 -1.15 -9.35
N PHE A 263 -6.16 -0.05 -9.04
CA PHE A 263 -5.58 1.29 -9.12
C PHE A 263 -4.85 1.55 -7.80
N VAL A 264 -3.55 1.81 -7.88
CA VAL A 264 -2.69 2.00 -6.72
C VAL A 264 -2.11 3.41 -6.76
N VAL A 265 -2.18 4.11 -5.62
CA VAL A 265 -1.50 5.38 -5.38
C VAL A 265 -0.56 5.21 -4.22
N ILE A 266 0.70 5.64 -4.37
CA ILE A 266 1.69 5.64 -3.31
C ILE A 266 1.85 7.08 -2.81
N THR A 267 1.48 7.30 -1.56
CA THR A 267 1.82 8.52 -0.82
C THR A 267 2.92 8.22 0.18
N TRP A 268 3.65 9.21 0.66
CA TRP A 268 4.63 9.06 1.74
C TRP A 268 4.31 10.03 2.87
N VAL A 269 4.84 9.72 4.05
CA VAL A 269 4.88 10.66 5.17
C VAL A 269 6.33 10.99 5.44
N GLU A 270 6.65 12.28 5.42
CA GLU A 270 7.93 12.81 5.90
C GLU A 270 7.99 12.55 7.41
N ALA A 271 8.77 11.55 7.82
CA ALA A 271 8.76 11.03 9.18
C ALA A 271 9.59 11.91 10.13
N GLU A 272 8.96 12.43 11.19
CA GLU A 272 9.64 13.09 12.32
C GLU A 272 9.60 12.27 13.63
N SER A 273 8.89 11.15 13.68
CA SER A 273 8.80 10.30 14.87
C SER A 273 9.93 9.28 14.95
N SER A 274 10.85 9.47 15.88
CA SER A 274 11.91 8.49 16.24
C SER A 274 11.40 7.35 17.15
N ASP A 275 10.09 7.09 17.15
CA ASP A 275 9.46 6.11 18.03
C ASP A 275 9.34 4.77 17.27
N ASP A 276 9.89 3.68 17.82
CA ASP A 276 10.10 2.47 17.02
C ASP A 276 8.87 1.54 16.95
N GLU A 277 7.84 1.84 17.75
CA GLU A 277 6.62 1.04 17.90
C GLU A 277 5.43 1.56 17.05
N THR A 278 5.46 2.81 16.60
CA THR A 278 4.33 3.48 15.92
C THR A 278 4.62 3.85 14.47
N ASP A 279 3.61 3.73 13.60
CA ASP A 279 3.69 4.16 12.19
C ASP A 279 3.29 5.64 12.01
N ALA A 280 3.59 6.20 10.84
CA ALA A 280 3.30 7.57 10.45
C ALA A 280 1.81 8.00 10.48
N LEU A 281 0.88 7.06 10.63
CA LEU A 281 -0.55 7.33 10.83
C LEU A 281 -0.97 7.24 12.32
N GLY A 282 -0.03 6.92 13.21
CA GLY A 282 -0.25 6.71 14.64
C GLY A 282 -0.77 5.30 14.97
N GLY A 283 -0.69 4.36 14.02
CA GLY A 283 -0.99 2.95 14.24
C GLY A 283 0.20 2.20 14.86
N LYS A 284 -0.02 0.92 15.21
CA LYS A 284 1.07 0.02 15.60
C LYS A 284 1.87 -0.34 14.35
N ARG A 285 3.19 -0.08 14.35
CA ARG A 285 4.03 -0.35 13.18
C ARG A 285 3.94 -1.83 12.79
N ASN A 286 3.80 -2.09 11.50
CA ASN A 286 3.61 -3.42 10.92
C ASN A 286 2.37 -4.17 11.46
N ALA A 287 1.30 -3.47 11.87
CA ALA A 287 0.03 -4.12 12.26
C ALA A 287 -0.56 -5.04 11.17
N TRP A 288 -0.27 -4.77 9.89
CA TRP A 288 -0.64 -5.63 8.76
C TRP A 288 0.17 -6.95 8.69
N ALA A 289 1.31 -7.05 9.38
CA ALA A 289 2.18 -8.22 9.36
C ALA A 289 1.88 -9.22 10.48
N HIS A 290 1.18 -8.81 11.55
CA HIS A 290 0.87 -9.64 12.71
C HIS A 290 -0.62 -9.60 13.05
N ALA A 291 -1.35 -10.63 12.62
CA ALA A 291 -2.73 -10.87 13.02
C ALA A 291 -2.79 -11.50 14.44
N GLU A 292 -2.55 -10.70 15.48
CA GLU A 292 -2.99 -11.03 16.84
C GLU A 292 -4.30 -10.26 17.18
N PRO A 293 -5.25 -10.89 17.89
CA PRO A 293 -6.52 -10.25 18.23
C PRO A 293 -6.32 -9.06 19.17
N ALA A 294 -6.87 -7.91 18.78
CA ALA A 294 -6.62 -6.63 19.44
C ALA A 294 -7.05 -6.61 20.91
N ALA A 295 -6.10 -6.34 21.81
CA ALA A 295 -6.39 -5.87 23.16
C ALA A 295 -6.80 -4.39 23.14
N ALA A 296 -7.69 -3.99 24.05
CA ALA A 296 -8.35 -2.68 24.03
C ALA A 296 -7.37 -1.49 24.11
N THR A 297 -7.57 -0.50 23.24
CA THR A 297 -6.78 0.74 23.18
C THR A 297 -7.02 1.61 24.43
N PRO A 298 -5.97 2.19 25.06
CA PRO A 298 -6.14 3.23 26.06
C PRO A 298 -6.76 4.50 25.44
N GLN A 299 -7.60 5.22 26.20
CA GLN A 299 -8.10 6.51 25.73
C GLN A 299 -6.95 7.54 25.66
N PRO A 300 -6.84 8.33 24.56
CA PRO A 300 -5.83 9.36 24.43
C PRO A 300 -6.03 10.48 25.46
N SER A 301 -4.94 11.14 25.85
CA SER A 301 -5.00 12.30 26.75
C SER A 301 -5.60 13.52 26.04
N ALA A 302 -6.20 14.44 26.79
CA ALA A 302 -6.78 15.68 26.26
C ALA A 302 -5.77 16.52 25.45
N GLN A 303 -4.47 16.43 25.77
CA GLN A 303 -3.39 17.05 25.00
C GLN A 303 -3.21 16.37 23.63
N ALA A 304 -3.16 15.03 23.61
CA ALA A 304 -3.05 14.26 22.37
C ALA A 304 -4.30 14.43 21.48
N GLU A 305 -5.49 14.55 22.07
CA GLU A 305 -6.72 14.86 21.33
C GLU A 305 -6.69 16.27 20.73
N ALA A 306 -6.22 17.28 21.47
CA ALA A 306 -6.06 18.65 20.96
C ALA A 306 -5.02 18.73 19.83
N ASP A 307 -3.88 18.07 19.96
CA ASP A 307 -2.83 18.05 18.93
C ASP A 307 -3.22 17.17 17.74
N ALA A 308 -4.05 16.13 17.94
CA ALA A 308 -4.69 15.39 16.85
C ALA A 308 -5.85 16.18 16.19
N ALA A 309 -6.49 17.10 16.91
CA ALA A 309 -7.50 18.00 16.34
C ALA A 309 -6.85 19.10 15.49
N ARG A 310 -5.73 19.69 15.94
CA ARG A 310 -4.91 20.60 15.10
C ARG A 310 -4.41 19.90 13.83
N ARG A 311 -3.88 18.68 13.94
CA ARG A 311 -3.47 17.87 12.77
C ARG A 311 -4.64 17.51 11.85
N ARG A 312 -5.85 17.27 12.38
CA ARG A 312 -7.06 17.08 11.57
C ARG A 312 -7.53 18.37 10.89
N ALA A 313 -7.39 19.52 11.53
CA ALA A 313 -7.69 20.82 10.91
C ALA A 313 -6.70 21.13 9.77
N ALA A 314 -5.41 20.89 9.95
CA ALA A 314 -4.40 21.03 8.90
C ALA A 314 -4.63 20.05 7.73
N ARG A 315 -4.95 18.77 8.02
CA ARG A 315 -5.26 17.76 6.99
C ARG A 315 -6.62 17.94 6.30
N ALA A 316 -7.50 18.82 6.80
CA ALA A 316 -8.80 19.10 6.18
C ALA A 316 -8.71 20.08 4.99
N LEU A 317 -7.55 20.68 4.72
CA LEU A 317 -7.35 21.67 3.65
C LEU A 317 -6.93 21.07 2.28
N THR A 318 -7.27 19.81 1.99
CA THR A 318 -7.26 19.26 0.61
C THR A 318 -8.52 19.55 -0.20
N ALA A 319 -9.33 20.52 0.25
CA ALA A 319 -10.12 21.31 -0.69
C ALA A 319 -9.17 22.30 -1.38
N ARG A 320 -9.15 22.31 -2.73
CA ARG A 320 -8.40 23.30 -3.52
C ARG A 320 -8.91 24.70 -3.17
N LEU A 321 -8.23 25.37 -2.24
CA LEU A 321 -8.61 26.68 -1.78
C LEU A 321 -8.29 27.68 -2.89
N VAL A 322 -9.27 28.52 -3.23
CA VAL A 322 -9.11 29.63 -4.17
C VAL A 322 -9.42 30.91 -3.38
N VAL A 323 -8.56 31.91 -3.51
CA VAL A 323 -8.70 33.22 -2.86
C VAL A 323 -8.63 34.34 -3.88
N GLU A 324 -9.17 35.52 -3.55
CA GLU A 324 -9.35 36.61 -4.52
C GLU A 324 -8.04 37.40 -4.73
N SER A 325 -7.07 37.27 -3.82
CA SER A 325 -5.80 37.99 -3.88
C SER A 325 -4.57 37.21 -3.38
N ALA A 326 -3.39 37.64 -3.82
CA ALA A 326 -2.11 37.16 -3.28
C ALA A 326 -1.89 37.53 -1.80
N GLU A 327 -2.58 38.55 -1.30
CA GLU A 327 -2.48 39.01 0.08
C GLU A 327 -3.28 38.08 1.02
N GLU A 328 -4.49 37.68 0.62
CA GLU A 328 -5.25 36.62 1.28
C GLU A 328 -4.49 35.29 1.24
N ALA A 329 -3.85 34.97 0.12
CA ALA A 329 -3.00 33.79 0.00
C ALA A 329 -1.85 33.81 1.03
N ALA A 330 -1.10 34.91 1.11
CA ALA A 330 -0.01 35.05 2.06
C ALA A 330 -0.48 34.97 3.53
N ALA A 331 -1.67 35.48 3.85
CA ALA A 331 -2.25 35.41 5.19
C ALA A 331 -2.52 33.97 5.68
N LEU A 332 -2.66 32.99 4.76
CA LEU A 332 -2.79 31.57 5.12
C LEU A 332 -1.49 30.98 5.71
N ALA A 333 -0.35 31.63 5.54
CA ALA A 333 0.91 31.23 6.17
C ALA A 333 0.98 31.59 7.67
N GLY A 334 -0.05 32.25 8.20
CA GLY A 334 -0.10 32.68 9.60
C GLY A 334 0.57 34.03 9.84
N HIS A 335 0.54 34.47 11.10
CA HIS A 335 0.98 35.79 11.55
C HIS A 335 2.50 36.05 11.42
N ASP A 336 3.28 34.98 11.36
CA ASP A 336 4.73 34.94 11.20
C ASP A 336 5.17 34.66 9.75
N GLY A 337 4.22 34.67 8.81
CA GLY A 337 4.44 34.36 7.40
C GLY A 337 5.56 35.22 6.77
N VAL A 338 6.58 34.55 6.21
CA VAL A 338 7.73 35.16 5.55
C VAL A 338 7.57 35.06 4.03
N PRO A 339 7.34 36.17 3.31
CA PRO A 339 7.30 36.17 1.85
C PRO A 339 8.66 35.77 1.27
N LEU A 340 8.65 34.98 0.19
CA LEU A 340 9.84 34.53 -0.52
C LEU A 340 9.83 35.08 -1.96
N PRO A 341 10.02 36.40 -2.17
CA PRO A 341 9.81 37.04 -3.45
C PRO A 341 10.80 36.61 -4.55
N ALA A 342 12.06 36.30 -4.21
CA ALA A 342 13.04 35.85 -5.20
C ALA A 342 12.77 34.40 -5.64
N LEU A 343 12.41 33.51 -4.70
CA LEU A 343 11.94 32.16 -5.03
C LEU A 343 10.58 32.19 -5.76
N SER A 344 9.70 33.12 -5.43
CA SER A 344 8.42 33.33 -6.14
C SER A 344 8.67 33.65 -7.61
N ALA A 345 9.58 34.59 -7.90
CA ALA A 345 9.96 34.95 -9.27
C ALA A 345 10.59 33.77 -10.04
N LEU A 346 11.38 32.92 -9.37
CA LEU A 346 11.93 31.69 -9.96
C LEU A 346 10.86 30.60 -10.21
N ALA A 347 9.83 30.53 -9.36
CA ALA A 347 8.71 29.61 -9.55
C ALA A 347 7.72 30.06 -10.65
N GLY A 348 7.71 31.36 -10.99
CA GLY A 348 6.96 31.93 -12.11
C GLY A 348 6.41 33.33 -11.83
N PRO A 349 6.10 34.15 -12.86
CA PRO A 349 5.59 35.51 -12.66
C PRO A 349 4.27 35.55 -11.88
N GLU A 350 3.45 34.52 -12.06
CA GLU A 350 2.15 34.34 -11.41
C GLU A 350 2.21 33.51 -10.11
N CYS A 351 3.40 33.17 -9.62
CA CYS A 351 3.60 32.42 -8.39
C CYS A 351 3.87 33.37 -7.21
N ARG A 352 3.31 33.07 -6.03
CA ARG A 352 3.66 33.72 -4.76
C ARG A 352 3.87 32.64 -3.70
N LEU A 353 5.05 32.67 -3.10
CA LEU A 353 5.49 31.75 -2.06
C LEU A 353 5.59 32.49 -0.73
N THR A 354 4.93 31.96 0.30
CA THR A 354 5.04 32.47 1.68
C THR A 354 5.35 31.30 2.61
N LEU A 355 6.52 31.33 3.24
CA LEU A 355 6.90 30.38 4.29
C LEU A 355 6.07 30.67 5.54
N SER A 356 5.55 29.62 6.18
CA SER A 356 5.03 29.61 7.54
C SER A 356 6.08 28.93 8.43
N PRO A 357 6.91 29.70 9.16
CA PRO A 357 7.90 29.12 10.07
C PRO A 357 7.26 28.21 11.13
N GLU A 358 6.20 28.67 11.81
CA GLU A 358 5.47 27.91 12.84
C GLU A 358 4.94 26.55 12.32
N ASN A 359 4.57 26.46 11.04
CA ASN A 359 3.98 25.25 10.44
C ASN A 359 4.94 24.50 9.50
N HIS A 360 6.24 24.84 9.46
CA HIS A 360 7.28 24.23 8.60
C HIS A 360 6.89 24.05 7.11
N SER A 361 5.98 24.90 6.63
CA SER A 361 5.30 24.73 5.35
C SER A 361 5.29 26.03 4.55
N VAL A 362 5.09 25.92 3.25
CA VAL A 362 5.01 27.04 2.31
C VAL A 362 3.64 27.06 1.69
N VAL A 363 2.98 28.20 1.76
CA VAL A 363 1.82 28.50 0.93
C VAL A 363 2.34 28.81 -0.48
N TRP A 364 2.06 27.93 -1.43
CA TRP A 364 2.33 28.13 -2.85
C TRP A 364 1.03 28.55 -3.53
N ALA A 365 0.91 29.84 -3.81
CA ALA A 365 -0.20 30.44 -4.53
C ALA A 365 0.17 30.64 -6.01
N ILE A 366 -0.76 30.31 -6.90
CA ILE A 366 -0.61 30.52 -8.35
C ILE A 366 -1.84 31.27 -8.86
N GLN A 367 -1.66 32.37 -9.56
CA GLN A 367 -2.77 33.04 -10.24
C GLN A 367 -3.17 32.22 -11.48
N GLU A 368 -4.38 31.66 -11.46
CA GLU A 368 -4.90 30.83 -12.56
C GLU A 368 -5.62 31.69 -13.61
N VAL A 369 -6.39 32.67 -13.13
CA VAL A 369 -6.96 33.78 -13.90
C VAL A 369 -6.86 35.07 -13.07
N PRO A 370 -6.91 36.27 -13.69
CA PRO A 370 -6.83 37.52 -12.94
C PRO A 370 -7.91 37.62 -11.85
N GLY A 371 -7.49 37.65 -10.58
CA GLY A 371 -8.38 37.65 -9.42
C GLY A 371 -8.72 36.28 -8.82
N GLU A 372 -8.18 35.17 -9.34
CA GLU A 372 -8.33 33.84 -8.72
C GLU A 372 -6.95 33.21 -8.48
N TRP A 373 -6.62 32.99 -7.22
CA TRP A 373 -5.36 32.38 -6.78
C TRP A 373 -5.60 30.99 -6.22
N GLY A 374 -5.15 29.96 -6.95
CA GLY A 374 -5.17 28.57 -6.49
C GLY A 374 -4.06 28.32 -5.47
N ILE A 375 -4.41 27.76 -4.31
CA ILE A 375 -3.50 27.55 -3.19
C ILE A 375 -3.13 26.07 -3.04
N THR A 376 -1.83 25.79 -2.93
CA THR A 376 -1.28 24.50 -2.47
C THR A 376 -0.38 24.74 -1.27
N GLN A 377 -0.63 24.07 -0.13
CA GLN A 377 0.30 24.08 0.99
C GLN A 377 1.26 22.89 0.89
N LEU A 378 2.56 23.14 1.04
CA LEU A 378 3.64 22.15 0.84
C LEU A 378 4.64 22.20 2.00
N GLY A 379 5.35 21.10 2.29
CA GLY A 379 6.50 21.15 3.21
C GLY A 379 7.63 22.02 2.66
N ALA A 380 8.41 22.67 3.52
CA ALA A 380 9.51 23.55 3.09
C ALA A 380 10.54 22.84 2.19
N GLY A 381 10.86 21.57 2.46
CA GLY A 381 11.75 20.75 1.63
C GLY A 381 11.21 20.50 0.22
N ALA A 382 9.92 20.16 0.09
CA ALA A 382 9.27 19.94 -1.20
C ALA A 382 9.26 21.20 -2.11
N VAL A 383 9.45 22.40 -1.56
CA VAL A 383 9.64 23.63 -2.34
C VAL A 383 11.09 23.82 -2.77
N VAL A 384 12.07 23.46 -1.94
CA VAL A 384 13.50 23.42 -2.31
C VAL A 384 13.69 22.53 -3.53
N ASP A 385 13.14 21.32 -3.50
CA ASP A 385 13.28 20.35 -4.60
C ASP A 385 12.63 20.87 -5.89
N ARG A 386 11.46 21.53 -5.82
CA ARG A 386 10.77 22.01 -7.03
C ARG A 386 11.50 23.16 -7.74
N ILE A 387 12.34 23.95 -7.05
CA ILE A 387 13.02 25.12 -7.61
C ILE A 387 14.45 24.75 -8.04
N HIS A 388 14.55 23.91 -9.07
CA HIS A 388 15.79 23.33 -9.61
C HIS A 388 16.77 24.31 -10.31
N HIS A 389 16.57 25.63 -10.23
CA HIS A 389 17.38 26.58 -11.00
C HIS A 389 18.76 26.86 -10.37
N PRO A 390 19.83 27.09 -11.17
CA PRO A 390 21.14 27.48 -10.65
C PRO A 390 21.04 28.87 -10.01
N ILE A 391 20.97 28.90 -8.67
CA ILE A 391 20.75 30.14 -7.91
C ILE A 391 22.02 30.98 -7.84
N VAL A 392 22.23 31.80 -8.88
CA VAL A 392 23.28 32.83 -8.93
C VAL A 392 22.90 34.05 -8.08
N ASP A 393 21.61 34.30 -7.89
CA ASP A 393 21.09 35.43 -7.12
C ASP A 393 21.32 35.27 -5.59
N PRO A 394 22.02 36.23 -4.93
CA PRO A 394 22.20 36.20 -3.48
C PRO A 394 20.90 36.20 -2.66
N GLN A 395 19.82 36.82 -3.17
CA GLN A 395 18.56 36.90 -2.41
C GLN A 395 17.81 35.56 -2.44
N ALA A 396 17.59 34.96 -3.61
CA ALA A 396 17.04 33.61 -3.73
C ALA A 396 17.89 32.58 -2.96
N ARG A 397 19.22 32.77 -2.89
CA ARG A 397 20.09 31.90 -2.06
C ARG A 397 19.87 32.11 -0.56
N ALA A 398 19.52 33.30 -0.10
CA ALA A 398 19.14 33.56 1.29
C ALA A 398 17.76 32.98 1.61
N GLU A 399 16.79 33.15 0.72
CA GLU A 399 15.44 32.56 0.82
C GLU A 399 15.49 31.02 0.82
N LEU A 400 16.33 30.40 -0.03
CA LEU A 400 16.53 28.95 -0.01
C LEU A 400 17.13 28.46 1.30
N LYS A 401 18.03 29.24 1.93
CA LYS A 401 18.55 28.90 3.27
C LYS A 401 17.47 28.95 4.35
N LEU A 402 16.46 29.81 4.22
CA LEU A 402 15.32 29.83 5.14
C LEU A 402 14.48 28.55 4.98
N LEU A 403 14.17 28.14 3.74
CA LEU A 403 13.47 26.88 3.48
C LEU A 403 14.26 25.67 3.99
N LEU A 404 15.55 25.59 3.68
CA LEU A 404 16.44 24.53 4.15
C LEU A 404 16.60 24.51 5.68
N ARG A 405 16.48 25.65 6.38
CA ARG A 405 16.47 25.67 7.85
C ARG A 405 15.11 25.25 8.42
N ALA A 406 14.02 25.59 7.75
CA ALA A 406 12.67 25.18 8.12
C ALA A 406 12.41 23.68 7.86
N SER A 407 13.12 23.05 6.92
CA SER A 407 13.12 21.60 6.70
C SER A 407 14.09 20.82 7.60
N LEU A 408 14.66 21.46 8.63
CA LEU A 408 15.56 20.84 9.61
C LEU A 408 14.96 20.98 11.02
N PRO A 409 15.23 20.02 11.93
CA PRO A 409 14.73 20.07 13.31
C PRO A 409 15.02 21.40 14.00
N ASP A 410 14.10 21.86 14.86
CA ASP A 410 14.25 23.12 15.62
C ASP A 410 15.56 23.19 16.41
N SER A 411 15.93 22.10 17.07
CA SER A 411 17.17 22.02 17.83
C SER A 411 18.38 22.03 16.90
N ASP A 412 19.22 23.06 17.02
CA ASP A 412 20.48 23.16 16.26
C ASP A 412 21.36 21.91 16.43
N ARG A 413 21.34 21.24 17.59
CA ARG A 413 22.07 19.98 17.80
C ARG A 413 21.52 18.84 16.93
N ALA A 414 20.20 18.74 16.80
CA ALA A 414 19.55 17.73 15.95
C ALA A 414 19.73 18.08 14.46
N ALA A 415 19.61 19.35 14.09
CA ALA A 415 19.90 19.84 12.74
C ALA A 415 21.35 19.57 12.31
N ILE A 416 22.34 19.86 13.17
CA ILE A 416 23.75 19.54 12.94
C ILE A 416 23.95 18.02 12.80
N SER A 417 23.37 17.22 13.70
CA SER A 417 23.48 15.76 13.63
C SER A 417 22.87 15.19 12.34
N ARG A 418 21.75 15.75 11.87
CA ARG A 418 21.12 15.37 10.60
C ARG A 418 22.03 15.74 9.42
N LEU A 419 22.49 16.99 9.35
CA LEU A 419 23.42 17.46 8.32
C LEU A 419 24.72 16.66 8.27
N GLN A 420 25.28 16.27 9.42
CA GLN A 420 26.47 15.42 9.51
C GLN A 420 26.26 14.01 8.93
N GLY A 421 25.03 13.49 8.95
CA GLY A 421 24.68 12.22 8.29
C GLY A 421 24.54 12.33 6.77
N HIS A 422 23.91 13.41 6.27
CA HIS A 422 23.62 13.54 4.84
C HIS A 422 24.75 14.16 4.01
N LEU A 423 25.52 15.12 4.56
CA LEU A 423 26.58 15.81 3.82
C LEU A 423 27.58 14.86 3.14
N PRO A 424 28.10 13.80 3.79
CA PRO A 424 29.03 12.86 3.14
C PRO A 424 28.44 12.14 1.92
N GLN A 425 27.12 11.86 1.91
CA GLN A 425 26.45 11.22 0.78
C GLN A 425 26.25 12.20 -0.38
N VAL A 426 25.89 13.45 -0.06
CA VAL A 426 25.76 14.53 -1.05
C VAL A 426 27.12 14.84 -1.68
N ASP A 427 28.18 14.92 -0.88
CA ASP A 427 29.56 15.13 -1.35
C ASP A 427 30.01 13.98 -2.25
N LEU A 428 29.79 12.71 -1.85
CA LEU A 428 30.12 11.54 -2.68
C LEU A 428 29.37 11.57 -4.03
N ARG A 429 28.07 11.87 -4.02
CA ARG A 429 27.27 12.01 -5.25
C ARG A 429 27.77 13.15 -6.13
N ALA A 430 28.19 14.27 -5.54
CA ALA A 430 28.75 15.41 -6.27
C ALA A 430 30.14 15.11 -6.87
N VAL A 431 30.92 14.20 -6.25
CA VAL A 431 32.17 13.66 -6.82
C VAL A 431 31.87 12.75 -8.01
N LEU A 432 31.02 11.73 -7.83
CA LEU A 432 30.66 10.78 -8.90
C LEU A 432 30.06 11.48 -10.14
N LEU A 433 29.18 12.48 -9.93
CA LEU A 433 28.62 13.29 -11.02
C LEU A 433 29.69 14.13 -11.75
N ARG A 434 30.79 14.49 -11.07
CA ARG A 434 31.92 15.20 -11.69
C ARG A 434 32.87 14.27 -12.42
N GLU A 435 33.07 13.05 -11.93
CA GLU A 435 33.79 11.99 -12.63
C GLU A 435 33.07 11.70 -13.96
N ILE A 436 31.79 11.34 -13.92
CA ILE A 436 30.96 11.11 -15.12
C ILE A 436 30.96 12.33 -16.06
N PHE A 437 30.91 13.55 -15.54
CA PHE A 437 31.00 14.76 -16.37
C PHE A 437 32.34 14.89 -17.09
N ASN A 438 33.45 14.54 -16.43
CA ASN A 438 34.79 14.57 -17.04
C ASN A 438 34.96 13.43 -18.05
N ASP A 439 34.54 12.21 -17.73
CA ASP A 439 34.60 11.04 -18.62
C ASP A 439 33.88 11.34 -19.96
N LEU A 440 32.70 11.96 -19.86
CA LEU A 440 31.92 12.43 -21.02
C LEU A 440 32.56 13.59 -21.79
N GLN A 441 33.46 14.38 -21.19
CA GLN A 441 34.26 15.39 -21.91
C GLN A 441 35.50 14.78 -22.58
N GLU A 442 36.10 13.75 -21.98
CA GLU A 442 37.29 13.07 -22.50
C GLU A 442 36.94 12.01 -23.57
N GLY A 443 35.66 11.62 -23.66
CA GLY A 443 35.13 10.74 -24.70
C GLY A 443 35.08 9.27 -24.32
N GLU A 444 35.23 8.95 -23.03
CA GLU A 444 34.99 7.61 -22.50
C GLU A 444 33.49 7.44 -22.24
N ASP A 445 32.77 6.85 -23.21
CA ASP A 445 31.33 6.59 -23.11
C ASP A 445 31.12 5.49 -22.03
N PRO A 446 30.45 5.78 -20.90
CA PRO A 446 30.30 4.80 -19.82
C PRO A 446 29.46 3.59 -20.29
N PRO A 447 29.70 2.39 -19.74
CA PRO A 447 28.98 1.18 -20.15
C PRO A 447 27.47 1.34 -19.92
N ARG A 448 26.69 1.20 -20.99
CA ARG A 448 25.23 1.37 -21.04
C ARG A 448 24.45 0.11 -20.65
#